data_AF-A0A9E3H0K7-F1
#
_entry.id   AF-A0A9E3H0K7-F1
#
_cell.length_a   1.000
_cell.length_b   1.000
_cell.length_c   1.000
_cell.angle_alpha   90.00
_cell.angle_beta   90.00
_cell.angle_gamma   90.00
#
_symmetry.space_group_name_H-M   'P 1'
#
loop_
_entity.id
_entity.type
_entity.pdbx_description
1 polymer ?
#
loop_
_entity_poly.entity_id
_entity_poly.type
_entity_poly.pdbx_seq_one_letter_code
_entity_poly.pdbx_strand_id
1 'polypeptide(L)'
;MPLRPFRPRPLLRQRPVRPSAVLSRPAMLATALVAVVFAPATALANGMPQLDFANPLTLDQVWWGAGIFIVFLLLAWRWALPQVASVLEQRANAIAADLDTARAAKAAADGAAAEVATATAAARAEAQGAISAAVDTANRQAAAQAATLNAQLEAQLAQAETQIAAARAAALGALRQVATETAATVVARLTGSMADPAQLDRAVAAALAGRGLSQRSGQEQSA
;
A
#
# COMPACT_ATOMS: atom_id res chain seq x y z
N MET A 1 9.22 -12.00 -17.34
CA MET A 1 8.90 -10.56 -17.32
C MET A 1 9.78 -9.91 -16.25
N PRO A 2 10.76 -9.07 -16.58
CA PRO A 2 11.73 -8.59 -15.59
C PRO A 2 11.12 -7.48 -14.73
N LEU A 3 11.17 -7.68 -13.41
CA LEU A 3 10.72 -6.74 -12.40
C LEU A 3 11.61 -5.47 -12.45
N ARG A 4 11.00 -4.32 -12.76
CA ARG A 4 11.70 -3.03 -12.67
C ARG A 4 11.94 -2.67 -11.20
N PRO A 5 13.17 -2.31 -10.80
CA PRO A 5 13.45 -1.89 -9.44
C PRO A 5 12.76 -0.55 -9.13
N PHE A 6 12.08 -0.50 -7.99
CA PHE A 6 11.39 0.67 -7.46
C PHE A 6 12.44 1.70 -7.00
N ARG A 7 12.59 2.80 -7.76
CA ARG A 7 13.40 3.94 -7.32
C ARG A 7 12.55 4.81 -6.39
N PRO A 8 12.95 5.03 -5.12
CA PRO A 8 12.25 5.97 -4.26
C PRO A 8 12.45 7.39 -4.82
N ARG A 9 11.33 8.07 -5.07
CA ARG A 9 11.28 9.47 -5.49
C ARG A 9 11.81 10.32 -4.33
N PRO A 10 12.84 11.17 -4.53
CA PRO A 10 13.33 12.01 -3.45
C PRO A 10 12.21 12.96 -3.01
N LEU A 11 11.89 12.92 -1.72
CA LEU A 11 10.92 13.83 -1.10
C LEU A 11 11.41 15.26 -1.33
N LEU A 12 10.63 16.05 -2.05
CA LEU A 12 10.86 17.48 -2.20
C LEU A 12 10.80 18.09 -0.80
N ARG A 13 11.99 18.40 -0.27
CA ARG A 13 12.18 19.14 0.97
C ARG A 13 11.55 20.53 0.76
N GLN A 14 10.30 20.68 1.19
CA GLN A 14 9.59 21.97 1.22
C GLN A 14 10.52 23.00 1.85
N ARG A 15 11.02 23.94 1.05
CA ARG A 15 11.84 25.03 1.57
C ARG A 15 10.92 25.94 2.37
N PRO A 16 11.24 26.30 3.62
CA PRO A 16 10.47 27.29 4.34
C PRO A 16 10.52 28.61 3.55
N VAL A 17 9.34 29.18 3.28
CA VAL A 17 9.21 30.52 2.70
C VAL A 17 9.83 31.48 3.70
N ARG A 18 11.01 32.02 3.37
CA ARG A 18 11.65 33.08 4.16
C ARG A 18 10.77 34.33 4.07
N PRO A 19 10.34 34.96 5.17
CA PRO A 19 9.82 36.31 5.10
C PRO A 19 10.97 37.18 4.58
N SER A 20 10.80 37.73 3.38
CA SER A 20 11.72 38.71 2.82
C SER A 20 11.70 39.95 3.72
N ALA A 21 12.71 40.05 4.58
CA ALA A 21 13.06 41.28 5.26
C ALA A 21 13.49 42.31 4.21
N VAL A 22 12.54 43.15 3.78
CA VAL A 22 12.84 44.35 3.01
C VAL A 22 13.31 45.41 4.00
N LEU A 23 14.61 45.38 4.25
CA LEU A 23 15.35 46.46 4.88
C LEU A 23 15.52 47.57 3.83
N SER A 24 14.66 48.59 3.85
CA SER A 24 14.84 49.79 3.01
C SER A 24 14.92 51.05 3.84
N ARG A 25 16.16 51.46 4.14
CA ARG A 25 16.59 52.86 4.35
C ARG A 25 17.98 52.96 3.71
N PRO A 26 18.40 54.09 3.09
CA PRO A 26 18.23 55.44 3.65
C PRO A 26 18.07 56.62 2.65
N ALA A 27 17.82 57.82 3.23
CA ALA A 27 18.15 59.20 2.77
C ALA A 27 17.45 59.71 1.48
N MET A 28 17.05 60.97 1.29
CA MET A 28 17.24 62.25 1.98
C MET A 28 16.27 63.28 1.32
N LEU A 29 15.88 64.32 2.08
CA LEU A 29 15.54 65.69 1.64
C LEU A 29 14.44 65.92 0.57
N ALA A 30 13.24 66.33 1.04
CA ALA A 30 12.61 67.60 0.64
C ALA A 30 11.30 67.85 1.45
N THR A 31 11.35 68.85 2.35
CA THR A 31 10.42 70.01 2.40
C THR A 31 8.90 69.68 2.46
N ALA A 32 8.09 70.06 3.45
CA ALA A 32 8.08 71.29 4.24
C ALA A 32 7.31 71.09 5.56
N LEU A 33 7.75 71.85 6.55
CA LEU A 33 7.03 72.25 7.75
C LEU A 33 5.56 72.63 7.44
N VAL A 34 4.60 71.90 8.00
CA VAL A 34 3.25 72.44 8.29
C VAL A 34 3.01 72.25 9.77
N ALA A 35 3.68 73.09 10.56
CA ALA A 35 3.20 73.45 11.88
C ALA A 35 2.12 74.51 11.67
N VAL A 36 0.85 74.09 11.58
CA VAL A 36 -0.26 75.03 11.82
C VAL A 36 -0.23 75.33 13.32
N VAL A 37 0.27 76.52 13.65
CA VAL A 37 0.17 77.13 14.97
C VAL A 37 -1.32 77.23 15.32
N PHE A 38 -1.79 76.39 16.23
CA PHE A 38 -3.07 76.60 16.88
C PHE A 38 -2.85 77.65 17.99
N ALA A 39 -2.89 78.92 17.62
CA ALA A 39 -2.94 80.01 18.59
C ALA A 39 -4.37 80.08 19.18
N PRO A 40 -4.53 80.12 20.51
CA PRO A 40 -5.84 80.39 21.11
C PRO A 40 -6.20 81.87 20.86
N ALA A 41 -7.13 82.10 19.93
CA ALA A 41 -7.70 83.42 19.68
C ALA A 41 -8.62 83.82 20.84
N THR A 42 -8.06 84.51 21.85
CA THR A 42 -8.85 85.21 22.86
C THR A 42 -9.24 86.58 22.29
N ALA A 43 -10.33 86.62 21.53
CA ALA A 43 -11.02 87.86 21.14
C ALA A 43 -12.53 87.59 21.15
N LEU A 44 -13.19 88.03 22.22
CA LEU A 44 -14.64 88.10 22.34
C LEU A 44 -15.13 89.48 21.85
N ALA A 45 -16.38 89.53 21.39
CA ALA A 45 -17.19 90.73 21.11
C ALA A 45 -17.12 91.35 19.69
N ASN A 46 -17.37 90.52 18.68
CA ASN A 46 -18.31 90.74 17.56
C ASN A 46 -18.28 89.45 16.74
N GLY A 47 -19.43 88.97 16.24
CA GLY A 47 -19.50 87.71 15.48
C GLY A 47 -18.39 87.66 14.43
N MET A 48 -17.71 86.51 14.30
CA MET A 48 -16.49 86.39 13.50
C MET A 48 -16.68 87.08 12.15
N PRO A 49 -15.93 88.15 11.82
CA PRO A 49 -16.11 88.92 10.59
C PRO A 49 -15.87 88.09 9.32
N GLN A 50 -15.42 86.84 9.47
CA GLN A 50 -15.26 85.85 8.41
C GLN A 50 -16.57 85.12 8.01
N LEU A 51 -17.62 85.17 8.86
CA LEU A 51 -18.93 84.58 8.58
C LEU A 51 -20.05 85.63 8.50
N ASP A 52 -19.68 86.91 8.38
CA ASP A 52 -20.64 88.00 8.19
C ASP A 52 -21.02 88.09 6.70
N PHE A 53 -22.10 87.40 6.33
CA PHE A 53 -22.66 87.38 4.97
C PHE A 53 -23.37 88.68 4.58
N ALA A 54 -23.45 89.69 5.48
CA ALA A 54 -24.02 91.00 5.17
C ALA A 54 -23.01 91.95 4.50
N ASN A 55 -21.72 91.60 4.48
CA ASN A 55 -20.66 92.40 3.87
C ASN A 55 -20.49 92.02 2.38
N PRO A 56 -20.55 92.96 1.41
CA PRO A 56 -20.45 92.64 -0.01
C PRO A 56 -19.12 91.96 -0.41
N LEU A 57 -18.05 92.13 0.38
CA LEU A 57 -16.74 91.52 0.09
C LEU A 57 -16.68 90.02 0.44
N THR A 58 -17.44 89.54 1.43
CA THR A 58 -17.45 88.11 1.81
C THR A 58 -18.24 87.28 0.80
N LEU A 59 -19.30 87.84 0.21
CA LEU A 59 -20.07 87.21 -0.85
C LEU A 59 -19.22 86.96 -2.10
N ASP A 60 -18.44 87.96 -2.54
CA ASP A 60 -17.56 87.86 -3.71
C ASP A 60 -16.48 86.78 -3.54
N GLN A 61 -15.88 86.68 -2.34
CA GLN A 61 -14.92 85.62 -2.02
C GLN A 61 -15.53 84.22 -2.10
N VAL A 62 -16.77 84.04 -1.62
CA VAL A 62 -17.48 82.75 -1.72
C VAL A 62 -17.84 82.42 -3.17
N TRP A 63 -18.26 83.39 -3.97
CA TRP A 63 -18.56 83.18 -5.40
C TRP A 63 -17.33 82.80 -6.21
N TRP A 64 -16.19 83.49 -6.00
CA TRP A 64 -14.94 83.15 -6.65
C TRP A 64 -14.40 81.79 -6.17
N GLY A 65 -14.50 81.51 -4.86
CA GLY A 65 -14.15 80.22 -4.27
C GLY A 65 -15.00 79.07 -4.83
N ALA A 66 -16.31 79.27 -4.97
CA ALA A 66 -17.21 78.31 -5.60
C ALA A 66 -16.86 78.12 -7.08
N GLY A 67 -16.51 79.18 -7.81
CA GLY A 67 -16.05 79.11 -9.20
C GLY A 67 -14.80 78.24 -9.35
N ILE A 68 -13.75 78.50 -8.56
CA ILE A 68 -12.52 77.69 -8.56
C ILE A 68 -12.81 76.25 -8.15
N PHE A 69 -13.65 76.04 -7.12
CA PHE A 69 -14.03 74.71 -6.66
C PHE A 69 -14.77 73.92 -7.75
N ILE A 70 -15.69 74.56 -8.48
CA ILE A 70 -16.39 73.94 -9.61
C ILE A 70 -15.41 73.60 -10.73
N VAL A 71 -14.51 74.51 -11.09
CA VAL A 71 -13.47 74.23 -12.11
C VAL A 71 -12.58 73.07 -11.68
N PHE A 72 -12.15 73.03 -10.42
CA PHE A 72 -11.40 71.93 -9.85
C PHE A 72 -12.19 70.61 -9.89
N LEU A 73 -13.47 70.63 -9.50
CA LEU A 73 -14.33 69.45 -9.51
C LEU A 73 -14.51 68.89 -10.93
N LEU A 74 -14.69 69.77 -11.93
CA LEU A 74 -14.76 69.37 -13.33
C LEU A 74 -13.44 68.74 -13.82
N LEU A 75 -12.31 69.28 -13.41
CA LEU A 75 -10.99 68.73 -13.75
C LEU A 75 -10.75 67.38 -13.08
N ALA A 76 -11.11 67.24 -11.79
CA ALA A 76 -11.05 65.98 -11.06
C ALA A 76 -12.00 64.93 -11.63
N TRP A 77 -13.21 65.34 -12.03
CA TRP A 77 -14.17 64.45 -12.67
C TRP A 77 -13.65 63.92 -14.00
N ARG A 78 -13.03 64.79 -14.81
CA ARG A 78 -12.50 64.40 -16.11
C ARG A 78 -11.21 63.58 -16.03
N TRP A 79 -10.38 63.76 -14.99
CA TRP A 79 -9.05 63.15 -14.96
C TRP A 79 -8.81 62.16 -13.82
N ALA A 80 -9.25 62.45 -12.59
CA ALA A 80 -9.00 61.58 -11.44
C ALA A 80 -9.94 60.36 -11.42
N LEU A 81 -11.23 60.55 -11.69
CA LEU A 81 -12.21 59.45 -11.72
C LEU A 81 -11.93 58.37 -12.77
N PRO A 82 -11.58 58.67 -14.04
CA PRO A 82 -11.28 57.62 -15.00
C PRO A 82 -10.01 56.83 -14.64
N GLN A 83 -9.01 57.47 -14.00
CA GLN A 83 -7.80 56.76 -13.57
C GLN A 83 -8.09 55.75 -12.46
N VAL A 84 -8.93 56.11 -11.49
CA VAL A 84 -9.34 55.17 -10.43
C VAL A 84 -10.20 54.04 -11.00
N ALA A 85 -11.11 54.35 -11.92
CA ALA A 85 -11.92 53.34 -12.61
C ALA A 85 -11.05 52.33 -13.37
N SER A 86 -10.04 52.80 -14.12
CA SER A 86 -9.10 51.93 -14.83
C SER A 86 -8.35 50.98 -13.89
N VAL A 87 -7.90 51.45 -12.73
CA VAL A 87 -7.20 50.59 -11.75
C VAL A 87 -8.13 49.55 -11.15
N LEU A 88 -9.38 49.93 -10.85
CA LEU A 88 -10.39 49.00 -10.34
C LEU A 88 -10.71 47.91 -11.37
N GLU A 89 -10.87 48.29 -12.63
CA GLU A 89 -11.11 47.33 -13.72
C GLU A 89 -9.92 46.40 -13.93
N GLN A 90 -8.69 46.90 -13.92
CA GLN A 90 -7.49 46.06 -14.00
C GLN A 90 -7.42 45.06 -12.85
N ARG A 91 -7.71 45.49 -11.62
CA ARG A 91 -7.74 44.59 -10.45
C ARG A 91 -8.86 43.57 -10.55
N ALA A 92 -10.05 43.98 -10.97
CA ALA A 92 -11.17 43.08 -11.17
C ALA A 92 -10.84 42.01 -12.22
N ASN A 93 -10.24 42.41 -13.34
CA ASN A 93 -9.82 41.51 -14.40
C ASN A 93 -8.71 40.56 -13.94
N ALA A 94 -7.72 41.05 -13.19
CA ALA A 94 -6.67 40.21 -12.62
C ALA A 94 -7.25 39.17 -11.64
N ILE A 95 -8.13 39.60 -10.73
CA ILE A 95 -8.81 38.69 -9.79
C ILE A 95 -9.66 37.65 -10.54
N ALA A 96 -10.38 38.06 -11.58
CA ALA A 96 -11.18 37.15 -12.39
C ALA A 96 -10.29 36.10 -13.09
N ALA A 97 -9.16 36.52 -13.67
CA ALA A 97 -8.20 35.62 -14.31
C ALA A 97 -7.53 34.66 -13.30
N ASP A 98 -7.17 35.16 -12.12
CA ASP A 98 -6.59 34.35 -11.05
C ASP A 98 -7.60 33.31 -10.52
N LEU A 99 -8.87 33.71 -10.37
CA LEU A 99 -9.94 32.79 -9.98
C LEU A 99 -10.22 31.72 -11.03
N ASP A 100 -10.18 32.09 -12.31
CA ASP A 100 -10.35 31.12 -13.40
C ASP A 100 -9.18 30.12 -13.44
N THR A 101 -7.95 30.62 -13.32
CA THR A 101 -6.74 29.79 -13.22
C THR A 101 -6.80 28.86 -12.01
N ALA A 102 -7.25 29.35 -10.84
CA ALA A 102 -7.42 28.55 -9.65
C ALA A 102 -8.50 27.46 -9.82
N ARG A 103 -9.62 27.78 -10.49
CA ARG A 103 -10.66 26.79 -10.81
C ARG A 103 -10.15 25.72 -11.78
N ALA A 104 -9.42 26.11 -12.82
CA ALA A 104 -8.80 25.18 -13.76
C ALA A 104 -7.78 24.28 -13.07
N ALA A 105 -6.91 24.84 -12.22
CA ALA A 105 -5.95 24.08 -11.43
C ALA A 105 -6.63 23.11 -10.46
N LYS A 106 -7.73 23.55 -9.80
CA LYS A 106 -8.55 22.68 -8.95
C LYS A 106 -9.18 21.54 -9.75
N ALA A 107 -9.77 21.84 -10.90
CA ALA A 107 -10.38 20.81 -11.76
C ALA A 107 -9.35 19.79 -12.25
N ALA A 108 -8.15 20.23 -12.63
CA ALA A 108 -7.04 19.35 -13.00
C ALA A 108 -6.58 18.48 -11.82
N ALA A 109 -6.49 19.05 -10.61
CA ALA A 109 -6.14 18.30 -9.40
C ALA A 109 -7.21 17.27 -9.02
N ASP A 110 -8.49 17.64 -9.10
CA ASP A 110 -9.61 16.74 -8.84
C ASP A 110 -9.64 15.59 -9.87
N GLY A 111 -9.36 15.89 -11.15
CA GLY A 111 -9.20 14.89 -12.21
C GLY A 111 -8.04 13.93 -11.95
N ALA A 112 -6.86 14.45 -11.63
CA ALA A 112 -5.70 13.63 -11.28
C ALA A 112 -5.93 12.77 -10.03
N ALA A 113 -6.65 13.29 -9.03
CA ALA A 113 -7.02 12.53 -7.84
C ALA A 113 -7.96 11.36 -8.18
N ALA A 114 -8.92 11.57 -9.07
CA ALA A 114 -9.81 10.52 -9.56
C ALA A 114 -9.06 9.44 -10.37
N GLU A 115 -8.11 9.84 -11.23
CA GLU A 115 -7.25 8.91 -11.96
C GLU A 115 -6.36 8.07 -11.02
N VAL A 116 -5.78 8.69 -9.99
CA VAL A 116 -4.98 7.95 -9.00
C VAL A 116 -5.86 6.98 -8.20
N ALA A 117 -7.08 7.38 -7.82
CA ALA A 117 -8.01 6.52 -7.12
C ALA A 117 -8.41 5.30 -7.97
N THR A 118 -8.76 5.51 -9.24
CA THR A 118 -9.11 4.44 -10.18
C THR A 118 -7.92 3.53 -10.48
N ALA A 119 -6.73 4.09 -10.71
CA ALA A 119 -5.51 3.30 -10.91
C ALA A 119 -5.15 2.45 -9.68
N THR A 120 -5.33 3.00 -8.47
CA THR A 120 -5.09 2.25 -7.23
C THR A 120 -6.12 1.13 -7.04
N ALA A 121 -7.39 1.37 -7.36
CA ALA A 121 -8.43 0.35 -7.32
C ALA A 121 -8.17 -0.77 -8.34
N ALA A 122 -7.82 -0.43 -9.58
CA ALA A 122 -7.47 -1.38 -10.62
C ALA A 122 -6.24 -2.22 -10.23
N ALA A 123 -5.17 -1.58 -9.73
CA ALA A 123 -3.97 -2.29 -9.28
C ALA A 123 -4.25 -3.25 -8.12
N ARG A 124 -5.13 -2.88 -7.17
CA ARG A 124 -5.55 -3.78 -6.09
C ARG A 124 -6.37 -4.97 -6.62
N ALA A 125 -7.26 -4.74 -7.57
CA ALA A 125 -8.04 -5.81 -8.19
C ALA A 125 -7.15 -6.78 -8.98
N GLU A 126 -6.19 -6.27 -9.75
CA GLU A 126 -5.21 -7.07 -10.47
C GLU A 126 -4.33 -7.87 -9.52
N ALA A 127 -3.81 -7.25 -8.45
CA ALA A 127 -3.02 -7.93 -7.44
C ALA A 127 -3.81 -9.06 -6.77
N GLN A 128 -5.07 -8.81 -6.40
CA GLN A 128 -5.93 -9.85 -5.81
C GLN A 128 -6.17 -11.00 -6.79
N GLY A 129 -6.43 -10.68 -8.07
CA GLY A 129 -6.57 -11.69 -9.13
C GLY A 129 -5.31 -12.53 -9.32
N ALA A 130 -4.13 -11.89 -9.31
CA ALA A 130 -2.86 -12.57 -9.41
C ALA A 130 -2.58 -13.47 -8.21
N ILE A 131 -2.92 -13.03 -6.99
CA ILE A 131 -2.79 -13.84 -5.76
C ILE A 131 -3.70 -15.07 -5.85
N SER A 132 -4.97 -14.91 -6.21
CA SER A 132 -5.90 -16.03 -6.37
C SER A 132 -5.40 -17.03 -7.42
N ALA A 133 -4.97 -16.55 -8.59
CA ALA A 133 -4.43 -17.42 -9.65
C ALA A 133 -3.14 -18.16 -9.22
N ALA A 134 -2.28 -17.51 -8.44
CA ALA A 134 -1.06 -18.12 -7.90
C ALA A 134 -1.41 -19.20 -6.87
N VAL A 135 -2.35 -18.93 -5.96
CA VAL A 135 -2.83 -19.90 -4.96
C VAL A 135 -3.47 -21.12 -5.64
N ASP A 136 -4.33 -20.91 -6.63
CA ASP A 136 -4.96 -22.00 -7.39
C ASP A 136 -3.94 -22.85 -8.13
N THR A 137 -2.91 -22.21 -8.71
CA THR A 137 -1.82 -22.92 -9.38
C THR A 137 -0.96 -23.70 -8.39
N ALA A 138 -0.62 -23.10 -7.24
CA ALA A 138 0.12 -23.77 -6.18
C ALA A 138 -0.64 -24.98 -5.64
N ASN A 139 -1.94 -24.85 -5.39
CA ASN A 139 -2.79 -25.94 -4.92
C ASN A 139 -2.87 -27.09 -5.94
N ARG A 140 -3.01 -26.79 -7.23
CA ARG A 140 -2.99 -27.81 -8.30
C ARG A 140 -1.64 -28.52 -8.37
N GLN A 141 -0.53 -27.79 -8.28
CA GLN A 141 0.81 -28.38 -8.28
C GLN A 141 1.04 -29.25 -7.03
N ALA A 142 0.62 -28.78 -5.85
CA ALA A 142 0.71 -29.54 -4.62
C ALA A 142 -0.11 -30.84 -4.68
N ALA A 143 -1.33 -30.78 -5.19
CA ALA A 143 -2.17 -31.96 -5.39
C ALA A 143 -1.55 -32.97 -6.37
N ALA A 144 -0.98 -32.50 -7.48
CA ALA A 144 -0.30 -33.35 -8.45
C ALA A 144 0.96 -34.02 -7.87
N GLN A 145 1.76 -33.27 -7.11
CA GLN A 145 2.93 -33.81 -6.42
C GLN A 145 2.54 -34.83 -5.35
N ALA A 146 1.51 -34.54 -4.55
CA ALA A 146 0.99 -35.46 -3.55
C ALA A 146 0.49 -36.77 -4.18
N ALA A 147 -0.25 -36.68 -5.29
CA ALA A 147 -0.71 -37.86 -6.02
C ALA A 147 0.45 -38.69 -6.56
N THR A 148 1.49 -38.04 -7.10
CA THR A 148 2.70 -38.70 -7.62
C THR A 148 3.47 -39.41 -6.49
N LEU A 149 3.65 -38.73 -5.34
CA LEU A 149 4.32 -39.31 -4.19
C LEU A 149 3.54 -40.48 -3.60
N ASN A 150 2.22 -40.37 -3.50
CA ASN A 150 1.38 -41.48 -3.03
C ASN A 150 1.50 -42.70 -3.95
N ALA A 151 1.46 -42.51 -5.28
CA ALA A 151 1.67 -43.60 -6.22
C ALA A 151 3.05 -44.25 -6.08
N GLN A 152 4.10 -43.46 -5.84
CA GLN A 152 5.45 -43.99 -5.59
C GLN A 152 5.55 -44.74 -4.26
N LEU A 153 4.87 -44.27 -3.22
CA LEU A 153 4.82 -44.93 -1.92
C LEU A 153 4.06 -46.26 -2.01
N GLU A 154 2.93 -46.30 -2.70
CA GLU A 154 2.17 -47.54 -2.95
C GLU A 154 3.01 -48.57 -3.72
N ALA A 155 3.74 -48.13 -4.76
CA ALA A 155 4.63 -49.02 -5.51
C ALA A 155 5.77 -49.58 -4.63
N GLN A 156 6.39 -48.73 -3.82
CA GLN A 156 7.43 -49.15 -2.88
C GLN A 156 6.89 -50.11 -1.81
N LEU A 157 5.67 -49.87 -1.31
CA LEU A 157 5.01 -50.74 -0.35
C LEU A 157 4.75 -52.12 -0.95
N ALA A 158 4.18 -52.18 -2.16
CA ALA A 158 3.96 -53.45 -2.87
C ALA A 158 5.27 -54.21 -3.15
N GLN A 159 6.34 -53.50 -3.50
CA GLN A 159 7.66 -54.10 -3.69
C GLN A 159 8.24 -54.64 -2.35
N ALA A 160 8.10 -53.88 -1.27
CA ALA A 160 8.53 -54.30 0.06
C ALA A 160 7.75 -55.53 0.55
N GLU A 161 6.43 -55.55 0.36
CA GLU A 161 5.57 -56.70 0.69
C GLU A 161 6.01 -57.95 -0.07
N THR A 162 6.30 -57.82 -1.36
CA THR A 162 6.81 -58.92 -2.19
C THR A 162 8.16 -59.44 -1.68
N GLN A 163 9.08 -58.54 -1.32
CA GLN A 163 10.38 -58.91 -0.76
C GLN A 163 10.26 -59.60 0.59
N ILE A 164 9.37 -59.10 1.47
CA ILE A 164 9.08 -59.71 2.77
C ILE A 164 8.49 -61.11 2.58
N ALA A 165 7.55 -61.28 1.64
CA ALA A 165 6.97 -62.59 1.34
C ALA A 165 8.03 -63.58 0.82
N ALA A 166 8.91 -63.13 -0.09
CA ALA A 166 10.00 -63.94 -0.62
C ALA A 166 11.02 -64.31 0.47
N ALA A 167 11.44 -63.36 1.30
CA ALA A 167 12.36 -63.58 2.41
C ALA A 167 11.77 -64.55 3.44
N ARG A 168 10.47 -64.43 3.74
CA ARG A 168 9.74 -65.35 4.62
C ARG A 168 9.70 -66.76 4.04
N ALA A 169 9.39 -66.91 2.76
CA ALA A 169 9.37 -68.21 2.08
C ALA A 169 10.77 -68.85 2.09
N ALA A 170 11.82 -68.09 1.80
CA ALA A 170 13.20 -68.55 1.85
C ALA A 170 13.61 -69.00 3.25
N ALA A 171 13.30 -68.20 4.28
CA ALA A 171 13.60 -68.55 5.68
C ALA A 171 12.87 -69.82 6.13
N LEU A 172 11.59 -69.97 5.79
CA LEU A 172 10.82 -71.19 6.10
C LEU A 172 11.37 -72.42 5.34
N GLY A 173 11.81 -72.26 4.10
CA GLY A 173 12.48 -73.31 3.32
C GLY A 173 13.80 -73.75 3.95
N ALA A 174 14.65 -72.80 4.33
CA ALA A 174 15.91 -73.08 5.02
C ALA A 174 15.69 -73.79 6.37
N LEU A 175 14.70 -73.36 7.16
CA LEU A 175 14.32 -74.02 8.41
C LEU A 175 13.85 -75.46 8.19
N ARG A 176 13.07 -75.73 7.15
CA ARG A 176 12.63 -77.09 6.79
C ARG A 176 13.82 -77.98 6.45
N GLN A 177 14.76 -77.47 5.66
CA GLN A 177 15.97 -78.21 5.27
C GLN A 177 16.80 -78.59 6.51
N VAL A 178 17.11 -77.60 7.37
CA VAL A 178 17.87 -77.82 8.62
C VAL A 178 17.14 -78.80 9.56
N ALA A 179 15.82 -78.66 9.70
CA ALA A 179 15.02 -79.55 10.53
C ALA A 179 15.03 -81.00 10.01
N THR A 180 14.93 -81.18 8.69
CA THR A 180 14.94 -82.51 8.04
C THR A 180 16.31 -83.17 8.17
N GLU A 181 17.39 -82.42 7.94
CA GLU A 181 18.76 -82.91 8.08
C GLU A 181 19.10 -83.29 9.54
N THR A 182 18.66 -82.46 10.49
CA THR A 182 18.82 -82.74 11.92
C THR A 182 18.02 -83.97 12.33
N ALA A 183 16.74 -84.07 11.91
CA ALA A 183 15.90 -85.22 12.20
C ALA A 183 16.45 -86.52 11.60
N ALA A 184 16.95 -86.47 10.35
CA ALA A 184 17.60 -87.62 9.70
C ALA A 184 18.80 -88.12 10.50
N THR A 185 19.64 -87.19 10.97
CA THR A 185 20.81 -87.48 11.80
C THR A 185 20.42 -88.13 13.12
N VAL A 186 19.38 -87.61 13.79
CA VAL A 186 18.87 -88.17 15.06
C VAL A 186 18.29 -89.57 14.85
N VAL A 187 17.49 -89.79 13.80
CA VAL A 187 16.91 -91.12 13.51
C VAL A 187 18.01 -92.13 13.20
N ALA A 188 18.97 -91.78 12.34
CA ALA A 188 20.08 -92.67 12.00
C ALA A 188 20.89 -93.10 13.24
N ARG A 189 21.09 -92.19 14.21
CA ARG A 189 21.76 -92.48 15.49
C ARG A 189 20.96 -93.41 16.40
N LEU A 190 19.62 -93.37 16.36
CA LEU A 190 18.74 -94.13 17.26
C LEU A 190 18.36 -95.52 16.72
N THR A 191 18.11 -95.65 15.41
CA THR A 191 17.64 -96.90 14.78
C THR A 191 18.72 -97.65 14.00
N GLY A 192 19.90 -97.05 13.82
CA GLY A 192 21.03 -97.67 13.10
C GLY A 192 20.79 -97.87 11.59
N SER A 193 19.71 -97.30 11.04
CA SER A 193 19.29 -97.43 9.64
C SER A 193 18.80 -96.08 9.11
N MET A 194 19.03 -95.80 7.82
CA MET A 194 18.58 -94.54 7.20
C MET A 194 17.05 -94.55 7.03
N ALA A 195 16.40 -93.49 7.49
CA ALA A 195 14.98 -93.28 7.27
C ALA A 195 14.69 -92.99 5.79
N ASP A 196 13.53 -93.45 5.28
CA ASP A 196 13.06 -93.11 3.94
C ASP A 196 12.88 -91.57 3.82
N PRO A 197 13.61 -90.89 2.92
CA PRO A 197 13.59 -89.43 2.81
C PRO A 197 12.19 -88.88 2.51
N ALA A 198 11.36 -89.63 1.78
CA ALA A 198 10.00 -89.21 1.45
C ALA A 198 9.03 -89.32 2.64
N GLN A 199 9.25 -90.25 3.57
CA GLN A 199 8.50 -90.31 4.83
C GLN A 199 8.97 -89.24 5.82
N LEU A 200 10.28 -89.03 5.94
CA LEU A 200 10.85 -88.06 6.87
C LEU A 200 10.42 -86.63 6.53
N ASP A 201 10.50 -86.24 5.25
CA ASP A 201 10.09 -84.91 4.81
C ASP A 201 8.58 -84.67 5.04
N ARG A 202 7.74 -85.69 4.83
CA ARG A 202 6.30 -85.60 5.15
C ARG A 202 6.05 -85.47 6.65
N ALA A 203 6.78 -86.19 7.50
CA ALA A 203 6.63 -86.12 8.95
C ALA A 203 7.07 -84.74 9.51
N VAL A 204 8.19 -84.21 9.01
CA VAL A 204 8.67 -82.86 9.37
C VAL A 204 7.69 -81.79 8.87
N ALA A 205 7.15 -81.92 7.66
CA ALA A 205 6.12 -81.01 7.15
C ALA A 205 4.87 -81.00 8.03
N ALA A 206 4.37 -82.18 8.43
CA ALA A 206 3.21 -82.30 9.30
C ALA A 206 3.47 -81.68 10.69
N ALA A 207 4.67 -81.88 11.25
CA ALA A 207 5.06 -81.31 12.54
C ALA A 207 5.16 -79.77 12.49
N LEU A 208 5.74 -79.21 11.41
CA LEU A 208 5.83 -77.77 11.21
C LEU A 208 4.43 -77.13 11.01
N ALA A 209 3.56 -77.78 10.24
CA ALA A 209 2.19 -77.32 10.03
C ALA A 209 1.35 -77.32 11.33
N GLY A 210 1.46 -78.39 12.13
CA GLY A 210 0.75 -78.50 13.41
C GLY A 210 1.17 -77.45 14.45
N ARG A 211 2.45 -77.06 14.46
CA ARG A 211 2.97 -76.00 15.36
C ARG A 211 2.54 -74.59 14.95
N GLY A 212 2.36 -74.34 13.65
CA GLY A 212 1.84 -73.05 13.16
C GLY A 212 0.37 -72.81 13.53
N LEU A 213 -0.45 -73.87 13.53
CA LEU A 213 -1.88 -73.80 13.90
C LEU A 213 -2.08 -73.51 15.40
N SER A 214 -1.24 -74.08 16.25
CA SER A 214 -1.33 -73.92 17.72
C SER A 214 -0.90 -72.53 18.21
N GLN A 215 0.00 -71.84 17.53
CA GLN A 215 0.31 -70.44 17.85
C GLN A 215 -0.81 -69.47 17.44
N ARG A 216 -1.50 -69.75 16.32
CA ARG A 216 -2.56 -68.87 15.81
C ARG A 216 -3.79 -68.90 16.72
N SER A 217 -4.18 -70.08 17.19
CA SER A 217 -5.27 -70.24 18.15
C SER A 217 -4.99 -69.57 19.51
N GLY A 218 -3.72 -69.44 19.91
CA GLY A 218 -3.35 -68.71 21.13
C GLY A 218 -3.44 -67.18 21.00
N GLN A 219 -3.24 -66.63 19.80
CA GLN A 219 -3.39 -65.19 19.56
C GLN A 219 -4.86 -64.74 19.43
N GLU A 220 -5.73 -65.55 18.83
CA GLU A 220 -7.16 -65.22 18.72
C GLU A 220 -7.90 -65.28 20.06
N GLN A 221 -7.36 -65.98 21.06
CA GLN A 221 -7.95 -66.10 22.40
C GLN A 221 -7.49 -64.99 23.36
N SER A 222 -6.55 -64.14 22.93
CA SER A 222 -5.94 -63.05 23.72
C SER A 222 -6.33 -61.65 23.23
N ALA A 223 -7.19 -61.55 22.21
CA ALA A 223 -7.78 -60.30 21.70
C ALA A 223 -9.27 -60.25 22.06
#